data_AF-A0A8D9BUK8-F1
#
_entry.id   AF-A0A8D9BUK8-F1
#
_cell.length_a   1.000
_cell.length_b   1.000
_cell.length_c   1.000
_cell.angle_alpha   90.00
_cell.angle_beta   90.00
_cell.angle_gamma   90.00
#
_symmetry.space_group_name_H-M   'P 1'
#
loop_
_entity.id
_entity.type
_entity.pdbx_description
1 polymer ?
#
loop_
_entity_poly.entity_id
_entity_poly.type
_entity_poly.pdbx_seq_one_letter_code
_entity_poly.pdbx_strand_id
1 'polypeptide(L)'
;KFSFPFEFKLSLNLAWLEETEHSDAQGHPYSPQLLFEIGSLDSWGRYRNEGYAWAPLPRTPGRAHLRLTSVRPAPRSPIDELCRAFIGSSLQISDLTYVGTPAQSATLVSKYGFSTLPSGELTVTLNIAHQSHVTNQRSALEPGAKSQHISSSVYLLERLSANTLLSNINNVIEAF
;
A
#
# COMPACT_ATOMS: atom_id res chain seq x y z
N LYS A 1 12.69 7.54 24.82
CA LYS A 1 11.86 7.30 23.61
C LYS A 1 12.81 7.26 22.43
N PHE A 2 13.17 6.07 21.94
CA PHE A 2 13.95 5.95 20.71
C PHE A 2 12.98 6.08 19.54
N SER A 3 12.98 7.23 18.87
CA SER A 3 12.37 7.34 17.54
C SER A 3 13.34 6.68 16.56
N PHE A 4 12.98 5.52 16.03
CA PHE A 4 13.70 4.98 14.88
C PHE A 4 13.35 5.81 13.64
N PRO A 5 14.30 6.07 12.73
CA PRO A 5 13.95 6.62 11.43
C PRO A 5 12.98 5.64 10.75
N PHE A 6 11.81 6.12 10.34
CA PHE A 6 10.90 5.35 9.50
C PHE A 6 10.96 5.94 8.10
N GLU A 7 11.12 5.08 7.11
CA GLU A 7 11.03 5.42 5.70
C GLU A 7 9.70 4.89 5.16
N PHE A 8 9.04 5.66 4.31
CA PHE A 8 7.84 5.19 3.62
C PHE A 8 7.97 5.49 2.14
N LYS A 9 7.49 4.56 1.32
CA LYS A 9 7.42 4.68 -0.13
C LYS A 9 5.98 4.44 -0.56
N LEU A 10 5.43 5.38 -1.32
CA LEU A 10 4.12 5.21 -1.96
C LEU A 10 4.32 4.80 -3.41
N SER A 11 3.69 3.71 -3.81
CA SER A 11 3.67 3.25 -5.20
C SER A 11 2.22 3.12 -5.66
N LEU A 12 1.86 3.87 -6.69
CA LEU A 12 0.60 3.71 -7.41
C LEU A 12 0.89 2.99 -8.72
N ASN A 13 0.21 1.87 -8.95
CA ASN A 13 0.28 1.18 -10.23
C ASN A 13 -1.05 1.41 -10.97
N LEU A 14 -0.99 2.26 -12.00
CA LEU A 14 -2.16 2.71 -12.77
C LEU A 14 -2.77 1.58 -13.63
N ALA A 15 -2.00 0.56 -13.99
CA ALA A 15 -2.53 -0.59 -14.74
C ALA A 15 -3.61 -1.35 -13.93
N TRP A 16 -3.55 -1.30 -12.59
CA TRP A 16 -4.56 -1.89 -11.72
C TRP A 16 -5.88 -1.14 -11.73
N LEU A 17 -5.86 0.17 -12.02
CA LEU A 17 -7.07 0.98 -12.13
C LEU A 17 -7.87 0.62 -13.39
N GLU A 18 -7.17 0.21 -14.46
CA GLU A 18 -7.77 -0.09 -15.77
C GLU A 18 -8.29 -1.54 -15.84
N GLU A 19 -7.64 -2.48 -15.15
CA GLU A 19 -8.06 -3.89 -15.10
C GLU A 19 -9.18 -4.18 -14.08
N THR A 20 -9.42 -3.29 -13.11
CA THR A 20 -10.44 -3.49 -12.07
C THR A 20 -11.78 -2.82 -12.40
N GLU A 21 -12.51 -3.39 -13.37
CA GLU A 21 -13.99 -3.35 -13.39
C GLU A 21 -14.60 -4.07 -12.16
N HIS A 22 -13.77 -4.75 -11.36
CA HIS A 22 -14.15 -5.39 -10.11
C HIS A 22 -14.07 -4.40 -8.94
N SER A 23 -15.04 -3.49 -8.89
CA SER A 23 -15.38 -2.83 -7.65
C SER A 23 -15.74 -3.87 -6.57
N ASP A 24 -15.43 -3.59 -5.30
CA ASP A 24 -16.02 -4.34 -4.16
C ASP A 24 -17.55 -4.44 -4.36
N ALA A 25 -18.24 -5.39 -3.73
CA ALA A 25 -19.71 -5.57 -3.89
C ALA A 25 -20.55 -4.29 -3.68
N GLN A 26 -19.95 -3.24 -3.09
CA GLN A 26 -20.51 -1.90 -2.90
C GLN A 26 -20.01 -0.83 -3.89
N GLY A 27 -19.32 -1.15 -4.99
CA GLY A 27 -18.93 -0.17 -6.01
C GLY A 27 -17.70 0.68 -5.67
N HIS A 28 -16.85 0.27 -4.72
CA HIS A 28 -15.67 1.04 -4.28
C HIS A 28 -14.38 0.49 -4.91
N PRO A 29 -13.44 1.36 -5.35
CA PRO A 29 -12.12 0.95 -5.82
C PRO A 29 -11.37 0.29 -4.68
N TYR A 30 -10.49 -0.67 -4.97
CA TYR A 30 -9.69 -1.35 -3.95
C TYR A 30 -8.94 -0.37 -3.05
N SER A 31 -8.92 -0.65 -1.73
CA SER A 31 -8.14 0.16 -0.79
C SER A 31 -6.65 -0.12 -0.99
N PRO A 32 -5.77 0.90 -0.99
CA PRO A 32 -4.34 0.66 -1.12
C PRO A 32 -3.84 -0.20 0.04
N GLN A 33 -2.78 -0.98 -0.22
CA GLN A 33 -2.18 -1.84 0.79
C GLN A 33 -1.01 -1.13 1.45
N LEU A 34 -0.93 -1.25 2.78
CA LEU A 34 0.23 -0.90 3.58
C LEU A 34 1.10 -2.13 3.73
N LEU A 35 2.35 -2.02 3.29
CA LEU A 35 3.38 -3.04 3.46
C LEU A 35 4.43 -2.48 4.43
N PHE A 36 4.78 -3.28 5.42
CA PHE A 36 5.71 -2.89 6.48
C PHE A 36 6.95 -3.77 6.42
N GLU A 37 8.11 -3.13 6.33
CA GLU A 37 9.40 -3.72 6.67
C GLU A 37 9.82 -3.19 8.04
N ILE A 38 10.07 -4.10 8.97
CA ILE A 38 10.35 -3.77 10.36
C ILE A 38 11.83 -4.01 10.59
N GLY A 39 12.59 -2.93 10.72
CA GLY A 39 14.02 -2.96 11.02
C GLY A 39 14.32 -2.58 12.47
N SER A 40 15.41 -3.13 13.02
CA SER A 40 16.02 -2.66 14.25
C SER A 40 17.47 -2.27 14.01
N LEU A 41 17.96 -1.28 14.77
CA LEU A 41 19.35 -0.86 14.78
C LEU A 41 19.87 -1.01 16.21
N ASP A 42 20.93 -1.79 16.40
CA ASP A 42 21.55 -1.95 17.72
C ASP A 42 22.56 -0.83 18.03
N SER A 43 23.04 -0.79 19.27
CA SER A 43 24.04 0.19 19.74
C SER A 43 25.40 0.06 19.07
N TRP A 44 25.64 -1.01 18.30
CA TRP A 44 26.86 -1.23 17.52
C TRP A 44 26.67 -0.85 16.04
N GLY A 45 25.54 -0.21 15.71
CA GLY A 45 25.24 0.26 14.35
C GLY A 45 24.86 -0.85 13.39
N ARG A 46 24.48 -2.04 13.89
CA ARG A 46 24.10 -3.17 13.04
C ARG A 46 22.60 -3.13 12.79
N TYR A 47 22.24 -3.04 11.51
CA TYR A 47 20.86 -3.13 11.06
C TYR A 47 20.41 -4.59 10.95
N ARG A 48 19.23 -4.91 11.47
CA ARG A 48 18.60 -6.23 11.37
C ARG A 48 17.16 -6.09 10.92
N ASN A 49 16.71 -6.98 10.03
CA ASN A 49 15.29 -7.12 9.75
C ASN A 49 14.62 -7.97 10.85
N GLU A 50 13.63 -7.38 11.52
CA GLU A 50 12.80 -8.00 12.53
C GLU A 50 11.56 -8.64 11.94
N GLY A 51 11.11 -8.24 10.76
CA GLY A 51 10.07 -8.93 10.03
C GLY A 51 9.28 -8.02 9.12
N TYR A 52 8.21 -8.58 8.59
CA TYR A 52 7.33 -7.95 7.65
C TYR A 52 5.90 -8.11 8.10
N ALA A 53 5.07 -7.13 7.77
CA ALA A 53 3.64 -7.18 7.99
C ALA A 53 2.93 -6.47 6.85
N TRP A 54 1.63 -6.72 6.71
CA TRP A 54 0.81 -6.00 5.76
C TRP A 54 -0.57 -5.72 6.35
N ALA A 55 -1.22 -4.68 5.85
CA ALA A 55 -2.61 -4.38 6.16
C ALA A 55 -3.26 -3.58 5.02
N PRO A 56 -4.56 -3.75 4.74
CA PRO A 56 -5.27 -2.80 3.90
C PRO A 56 -5.34 -1.43 4.60
N LEU A 57 -5.17 -0.34 3.84
CA LEU A 57 -5.38 1.00 4.37
C LEU A 57 -6.85 1.16 4.80
N PRO A 58 -7.14 1.65 6.01
CA PRO A 58 -8.52 1.90 6.40
C PRO A 58 -9.15 2.99 5.52
N ARG A 59 -10.37 2.74 5.06
CA ARG A 59 -11.13 3.67 4.21
C ARG A 59 -11.84 4.79 4.99
N THR A 60 -11.93 4.66 6.31
CA THR A 60 -12.65 5.62 7.13
C THR A 60 -11.70 6.73 7.57
N PRO A 61 -12.01 8.02 7.30
CA PRO A 61 -11.23 9.11 7.82
C PRO A 61 -11.32 9.15 9.36
N GLY A 62 -10.28 9.68 10.00
CA GLY A 62 -10.14 9.70 11.45
C GLY A 62 -8.96 8.86 11.94
N ARG A 63 -9.04 8.39 13.18
CA ARG A 63 -7.96 7.64 13.83
C ARG A 63 -8.21 6.14 13.72
N ALA A 64 -7.26 5.41 13.16
CA ALA A 64 -7.30 3.96 13.06
C ALA A 64 -6.13 3.32 13.81
N HIS A 65 -6.38 2.18 14.44
CA HIS A 65 -5.40 1.38 15.16
C HIS A 65 -5.28 0.01 14.50
N LEU A 66 -4.09 -0.33 14.01
CA LEU A 66 -3.79 -1.60 13.40
C LEU A 66 -2.87 -2.39 14.33
N ARG A 67 -3.26 -3.62 14.65
CA ARG A 67 -2.43 -4.60 15.37
C ARG A 67 -2.14 -5.73 14.42
N LEU A 68 -0.88 -5.88 14.02
CA LEU A 68 -0.45 -6.78 12.96
C LEU A 68 0.58 -7.75 13.51
N THR A 69 0.40 -9.04 13.23
CA THR A 69 1.45 -10.03 13.49
C THR A 69 2.52 -9.91 12.42
N SER A 70 3.78 -9.77 12.83
CA SER A 70 4.90 -9.73 11.90
C SER A 70 5.47 -11.12 11.68
N VAL A 71 5.89 -11.36 10.44
CA VAL A 71 6.53 -12.61 10.00
C VAL A 71 7.89 -12.31 9.39
N ARG A 72 8.84 -13.20 9.58
CA ARG A 72 10.16 -13.12 8.93
C ARG A 72 10.43 -14.41 8.13
N PRO A 73 11.27 -14.38 7.10
CA PRO A 73 11.72 -15.59 6.44
C PRO A 73 12.35 -16.57 7.45
N ALA A 74 11.97 -17.84 7.37
CA ALA A 74 12.58 -18.88 8.18
C ALA A 74 14.06 -19.05 7.79
N PRO A 75 14.95 -19.30 8.76
CA PRO A 75 16.35 -19.60 8.46
C PRO A 75 16.44 -20.87 7.62
N ARG A 76 17.34 -20.88 6.63
CA ARG A 76 17.63 -22.07 5.81
C ARG A 76 18.68 -22.96 6.48
N SER A 77 19.52 -22.36 7.31
CA SER A 77 20.55 -23.05 8.08
C SER A 77 20.76 -22.40 9.45
N PRO A 78 21.34 -23.11 10.43
CA PRO A 78 21.74 -22.51 11.71
C PRO A 78 22.71 -21.32 11.57
N ILE A 79 23.48 -21.30 10.47
CA ILE A 79 24.41 -20.20 10.15
C ILE A 79 23.64 -18.89 9.94
N ASP A 80 22.42 -18.94 9.37
CA ASP A 80 21.61 -17.73 9.16
C ASP A 80 21.22 -17.07 10.49
N GLU A 81 20.91 -17.88 11.50
CA GLU A 81 20.58 -17.36 12.84
C GLU A 81 21.81 -16.79 13.55
N LEU A 82 22.98 -17.44 13.39
CA LEU A 82 24.25 -16.93 13.92
C LEU A 82 24.66 -15.62 13.24
N CYS A 83 24.58 -15.55 11.91
CA CYS A 83 24.82 -14.32 11.16
C CYS A 83 23.88 -13.20 11.58
N ARG A 84 22.60 -13.51 11.81
CA ARG A 84 21.64 -12.54 12.35
C ARG A 84 22.03 -12.07 13.74
N ALA A 85 22.37 -12.98 14.65
CA ALA A 85 22.75 -12.63 16.01
C ALA A 85 24.05 -11.81 16.07
N PHE A 86 25.11 -12.26 15.39
CA PHE A 86 26.46 -11.73 15.55
C PHE A 86 26.87 -10.69 14.51
N ILE A 87 26.34 -10.74 13.30
CA ILE A 87 26.72 -9.83 12.21
C ILE A 87 25.61 -8.81 11.95
N GLY A 88 24.36 -9.19 12.21
CA GLY A 88 23.18 -8.41 11.88
C GLY A 88 22.59 -8.75 10.52
N SER A 89 23.22 -9.65 9.76
CA SER A 89 22.72 -10.11 8.48
C SER A 89 21.45 -10.94 8.65
N SER A 90 20.39 -10.64 7.89
CA SER A 90 19.13 -11.37 7.93
C SER A 90 18.67 -11.72 6.52
N LEU A 91 17.99 -12.86 6.35
CA LEU A 91 17.28 -13.16 5.12
C LEU A 91 16.22 -12.08 4.87
N GLN A 92 16.27 -11.47 3.68
CA GLN A 92 15.36 -10.41 3.28
C GLN A 92 14.47 -10.87 2.13
N ILE A 93 13.28 -10.28 2.05
CA ILE A 93 12.35 -10.46 0.94
C ILE A 93 12.68 -9.38 -0.07
N SER A 94 13.04 -9.77 -1.30
CA SER A 94 13.39 -8.83 -2.36
C SER A 94 12.21 -7.97 -2.81
N ASP A 95 11.00 -8.54 -2.79
CA ASP A 95 9.77 -7.86 -3.18
C ASP A 95 8.73 -7.97 -2.05
N LEU A 96 8.45 -6.84 -1.42
CA LEU A 96 7.54 -6.72 -0.28
C LEU A 96 6.11 -7.12 -0.61
N THR A 97 5.71 -7.10 -1.89
CA THR A 97 4.35 -7.48 -2.32
C THR A 97 4.04 -8.96 -2.04
N TYR A 98 5.07 -9.82 -1.89
CA TYR A 98 4.90 -11.24 -1.52
C TYR A 98 4.31 -11.45 -0.12
N VAL A 99 4.49 -10.47 0.77
CA VAL A 99 3.96 -10.47 2.13
C VAL A 99 2.46 -10.15 2.12
N GLY A 100 2.05 -9.21 1.25
CA GLY A 100 0.68 -8.76 1.08
C GLY A 100 -0.16 -9.65 0.18
N THR A 101 -1.28 -9.09 -0.28
CA THR A 101 -2.07 -9.74 -1.34
C THR A 101 -1.32 -9.54 -2.65
N PRO A 102 -0.95 -10.64 -3.35
CA PRO A 102 -0.28 -10.50 -4.63
C PRO A 102 -1.19 -9.72 -5.57
N ALA A 103 -0.59 -8.81 -6.32
CA ALA A 103 -1.32 -8.01 -7.27
C ALA A 103 -1.92 -8.94 -8.35
N GLN A 104 -1.08 -9.79 -8.97
CA GLN A 104 -1.49 -10.67 -10.07
C GLN A 104 -2.70 -11.57 -9.73
N SER A 105 -3.79 -11.38 -10.49
CA SER A 105 -4.99 -12.23 -10.53
C SER A 105 -4.71 -13.60 -11.18
N ALA A 106 -3.52 -14.16 -10.98
CA ALA A 106 -3.23 -15.51 -11.40
C ALA A 106 -4.04 -16.47 -10.52
N THR A 107 -4.82 -17.34 -11.16
CA THR A 107 -5.70 -18.35 -10.52
C THR A 107 -4.97 -19.20 -9.46
N LEU A 108 -3.64 -19.28 -9.54
CA LEU A 108 -2.79 -19.92 -8.55
C LEU A 108 -1.45 -19.18 -8.44
N VAL A 109 -1.19 -18.54 -7.29
CA VAL A 109 0.13 -18.04 -6.93
C VAL A 109 0.81 -19.06 -6.03
N SER A 110 1.82 -19.75 -6.54
CA SER A 110 2.59 -20.71 -5.75
C SER A 110 3.56 -19.97 -4.83
N LYS A 111 3.39 -20.13 -3.51
CA LYS A 111 4.35 -19.68 -2.48
C LYS A 111 5.32 -20.82 -2.07
N TYR A 112 5.52 -21.80 -2.93
CA TYR A 112 6.35 -22.97 -2.63
C TYR A 112 7.81 -22.57 -2.30
N GLY A 113 8.39 -23.18 -1.26
CA GLY A 113 9.74 -22.88 -0.80
C GLY A 113 9.87 -21.62 0.07
N PHE A 114 8.79 -20.86 0.27
CA PHE A 114 8.77 -19.70 1.16
C PHE A 114 8.24 -20.09 2.54
N SER A 115 9.16 -20.41 3.46
CA SER A 115 8.83 -20.66 4.87
C SER A 115 9.00 -19.37 5.67
N THR A 116 8.07 -19.10 6.59
CA THR A 116 8.11 -17.92 7.46
C THR A 116 7.94 -18.33 8.92
N LEU A 117 8.49 -17.52 9.81
CA LEU A 117 8.35 -17.66 11.25
C LEU A 117 7.70 -16.40 11.83
N PRO A 118 6.82 -16.53 12.83
CA PRO A 118 6.30 -15.37 13.56
C PRO A 118 7.47 -14.68 14.28
N SER A 119 7.51 -13.35 14.22
CA SER A 119 8.62 -12.57 14.76
C SER A 119 8.20 -11.56 15.83
N GLY A 120 6.92 -11.19 15.87
CA GLY A 120 6.40 -10.28 16.88
C GLY A 120 5.07 -9.65 16.48
N GLU A 121 4.78 -8.51 17.12
CA GLU A 121 3.57 -7.73 16.88
C GLU A 121 3.95 -6.27 16.56
N LEU A 122 3.36 -5.73 15.50
CA LEU A 122 3.45 -4.34 15.08
C LEU A 122 2.13 -3.64 15.38
N THR A 123 2.19 -2.59 16.19
CA THR A 123 1.03 -1.71 16.44
C THR A 123 1.23 -0.38 15.72
N VAL A 124 0.35 -0.08 14.77
CA VAL A 124 0.38 1.16 13.98
C VAL A 124 -0.85 2.00 14.30
N THR A 125 -0.63 3.29 14.56
CA THR A 125 -1.73 4.26 14.67
C THR A 125 -1.69 5.19 13.47
N LEU A 126 -2.78 5.24 12.72
CA LEU A 126 -2.93 6.06 11.53
C LEU A 126 -3.93 7.18 11.80
N ASN A 127 -3.60 8.40 11.38
CA ASN A 127 -4.55 9.50 11.28
C ASN A 127 -4.82 9.73 9.80
N ILE A 128 -6.06 9.51 9.38
CA ILE A 128 -6.45 9.43 7.97
C ILE A 128 -7.33 10.63 7.66
N ALA A 129 -6.94 11.40 6.65
CA ALA A 129 -7.73 12.49 6.10
C ALA A 129 -7.91 12.24 4.61
N HIS A 130 -9.15 12.35 4.13
CA HIS A 130 -9.47 12.20 2.72
C HIS A 130 -9.60 13.60 2.11
N GLN A 131 -8.79 13.87 1.09
CA GLN A 131 -8.92 15.08 0.28
C GLN A 131 -9.25 14.64 -1.14
N SER A 132 -10.38 15.12 -1.65
CA SER A 132 -10.73 14.98 -3.05
C SER A 132 -11.00 16.36 -3.63
N HIS A 133 -10.39 16.68 -4.76
CA HIS A 133 -10.70 17.90 -5.50
C HIS A 133 -11.97 17.65 -6.33
N VAL A 134 -13.12 17.60 -5.66
CA VAL A 134 -14.41 17.59 -6.33
C VAL A 134 -14.80 19.05 -6.56
N THR A 135 -14.35 19.63 -7.68
CA THR A 135 -14.99 20.85 -8.19
C THR A 135 -16.43 20.48 -8.50
N ASN A 136 -17.35 20.90 -7.63
CA ASN A 136 -18.80 20.79 -7.82
C ASN A 136 -19.20 21.67 -9.01
N GLN A 137 -19.13 21.15 -10.24
CA GLN A 137 -19.92 21.68 -11.35
C GLN A 137 -21.36 21.15 -11.22
N ARG A 138 -22.03 21.49 -10.11
CA ARG A 138 -23.48 21.24 -9.94
C ARG A 138 -24.34 22.42 -10.39
N SER A 139 -23.74 23.55 -10.78
CA SER A 139 -24.45 24.79 -11.08
C SER A 139 -24.70 25.06 -12.58
N ALA A 140 -24.43 24.11 -13.48
CA ALA A 140 -24.59 24.34 -14.94
C ALA A 140 -25.39 23.25 -15.69
N LEU A 141 -26.21 22.44 -15.01
CA LEU A 141 -27.09 21.48 -15.67
C LEU A 141 -28.55 21.91 -15.52
N GLU A 142 -29.15 22.16 -16.68
CA GLU A 142 -30.54 22.51 -16.93
C GLU A 142 -31.55 21.69 -16.08
N PRO A 143 -32.65 22.30 -15.61
CA PRO A 143 -33.66 21.63 -14.80
C PRO A 143 -34.42 20.58 -15.61
N GLY A 144 -34.00 19.31 -15.53
CA GLY A 144 -34.74 18.20 -16.14
C GLY A 144 -34.02 16.86 -16.29
N ALA A 145 -32.69 16.80 -16.13
CA ALA A 145 -31.97 15.55 -16.27
C ALA A 145 -32.13 14.65 -15.04
N LYS A 146 -32.69 13.45 -15.22
CA LYS A 146 -32.81 12.43 -14.16
C LYS A 146 -31.42 12.03 -13.68
N SER A 147 -31.16 12.24 -12.38
CA SER A 147 -29.92 11.91 -11.71
C SER A 147 -29.67 10.40 -11.74
N GLN A 148 -28.86 9.92 -12.68
CA GLN A 148 -28.30 8.57 -12.61
C GLN A 148 -27.32 8.52 -11.44
N HIS A 149 -27.57 7.60 -10.50
CA HIS A 149 -26.75 7.37 -9.32
C HIS A 149 -25.45 6.67 -9.71
N ILE A 150 -24.52 7.41 -10.32
CA ILE A 150 -23.17 6.94 -10.55
C ILE A 150 -22.39 7.11 -9.23
N SER A 151 -21.73 6.04 -8.80
CA SER A 151 -21.02 5.97 -7.52
C SER A 151 -19.90 7.01 -7.48
N SER A 152 -19.83 7.82 -6.42
CA SER A 152 -18.86 8.93 -6.26
C SER A 152 -17.39 8.49 -6.38
N SER A 153 -17.14 7.20 -6.15
CA SER A 153 -15.83 6.57 -6.26
C SER A 153 -15.35 6.41 -7.71
N VAL A 154 -16.26 6.04 -8.62
CA VAL A 154 -16.00 5.89 -10.06
C VAL A 154 -15.66 7.25 -10.67
N TYR A 155 -16.42 8.29 -10.29
CA TYR A 155 -16.13 9.67 -10.68
C TYR A 155 -14.77 10.17 -10.20
N LEU A 156 -14.32 9.77 -9.01
CA LEU A 156 -13.03 10.21 -8.48
C LEU A 156 -11.87 9.64 -9.30
N LEU A 157 -12.00 8.36 -9.68
CA LEU A 157 -11.00 7.58 -10.40
C LEU A 157 -10.86 8.06 -11.85
N GLU A 158 -11.98 8.35 -12.52
CA GLU A 158 -12.02 8.97 -13.85
C GLU A 158 -11.40 10.37 -13.87
N ARG A 159 -11.51 11.14 -12.77
CA ARG A 159 -10.84 12.45 -12.68
C ARG A 159 -9.36 12.35 -12.40
N LEU A 160 -8.89 11.33 -11.67
CA LEU A 160 -7.46 11.12 -11.44
C LEU A 160 -6.74 10.76 -12.75
N SER A 161 -7.36 9.95 -13.60
CA SER A 161 -6.82 9.65 -14.94
C SER A 161 -6.86 10.89 -15.86
N ALA A 162 -7.99 11.61 -15.91
CA ALA A 162 -8.14 12.79 -16.76
C ALA A 162 -7.20 13.95 -16.35
N ASN A 163 -7.01 14.21 -15.05
CA ASN A 163 -6.11 15.26 -14.60
C ASN A 163 -4.64 14.96 -14.91
N THR A 164 -4.26 13.69 -14.91
CA THR A 164 -2.90 13.27 -15.32
C THR A 164 -2.67 13.58 -16.80
N LEU A 165 -3.65 13.26 -17.66
CA LEU A 165 -3.61 13.60 -19.09
C LEU A 165 -3.54 15.11 -19.34
N LEU A 166 -4.37 15.90 -18.63
CA LEU A 166 -4.35 17.35 -18.76
C LEU A 166 -3.05 17.98 -18.28
N SER A 167 -2.44 17.47 -17.20
CA SER A 167 -1.13 17.96 -16.75
C SER A 167 -0.03 17.68 -17.76
N ASN A 168 -0.07 16.52 -18.43
CA ASN A 168 0.88 16.18 -19.48
C ASN A 168 0.74 17.10 -20.70
N ILE A 169 -0.50 17.43 -21.10
CA ILE A 169 -0.76 18.38 -22.18
C ILE A 169 -0.29 19.79 -21.81
N ASN A 170 -0.58 20.26 -20.60
CA ASN A 170 -0.18 21.60 -20.16
C ASN A 170 1.35 21.72 -20.08
N ASN A 171 2.06 20.70 -19.59
CA ASN A 171 3.52 20.70 -19.57
C ASN A 171 4.13 20.74 -20.98
N VAL A 172 3.46 20.16 -21.99
CA VAL A 172 3.90 20.25 -23.40
C VAL A 172 3.61 21.64 -23.95
N ILE A 173 2.47 22.25 -23.62
CA ILE A 173 2.10 23.59 -24.09
C ILE A 173 3.00 24.67 -23.46
N GLU A 174 3.37 24.54 -22.19
CA GLU A 174 4.29 25.47 -21.51
C GLU A 174 5.74 25.35 -22.00
N ALA A 175 6.08 24.26 -22.69
CA ALA A 175 7.42 24.03 -23.25
C ALA A 175 7.62 24.63 -24.67
N PHE A 176 6.59 25.23 -25.26
CA PHE A 176 6.63 25.97 -26.53
C PHE A 176 6.40 27.46 -26.32
#